data_AF-A0A944BNS1-F1
#
_entry.id   AF-A0A944BNS1-F1
#
_cell.length_a   1.000
_cell.length_b   1.000
_cell.length_c   1.000
_cell.angle_alpha   90.00
_cell.angle_beta   90.00
_cell.angle_gamma   90.00
#
_symmetry.space_group_name_H-M   'P 1'
#
loop_
_entity.id
_entity.type
_entity.pdbx_description
1 polymer ?
#
loop_
_entity_poly.entity_id
_entity_poly.type
_entity_poly.pdbx_seq_one_letter_code
_entity_poly.pdbx_strand_id
1 'polypeptide(L)'
;MKIIKKDERLVDYDFEKIIAAVTKSANRVNVKLTEDDWRKIQNIVETSIKESGSEYIPVAKMHVYVELALDQVNNAVAKSYRDYRNYKQDFVRMMDETIKTVDQLNFLADRSNANTTSALVSTQRTLTYNAFSKQLYRKTFLNKEELAAIDDGFLYIHDISSRLLTYNCCLFDMGRVLAGGFEWENIGYNEPKDVRTACNLISDLTLNCASMQYGGFTVPEIDSILAPYAEKSYKSYLE
;
A
#
# COMPACT_ATOMS: atom_id res chain seq x y z
N MET A 1 3.42 29.16 -29.49
CA MET A 1 2.49 28.05 -29.20
C MET A 1 2.42 27.84 -27.70
N LYS A 2 1.20 27.66 -27.16
CA LYS A 2 0.98 27.44 -25.74
C LYS A 2 0.43 26.05 -25.45
N ILE A 3 0.89 25.44 -24.37
CA ILE A 3 0.38 24.16 -23.85
C ILE A 3 -0.68 24.46 -22.80
N ILE A 4 -1.87 23.88 -22.96
CA ILE A 4 -2.93 23.90 -21.94
C ILE A 4 -2.61 22.78 -20.92
N LYS A 5 -2.27 23.17 -19.70
CA LYS A 5 -2.04 22.25 -18.58
C LYS A 5 -3.36 21.68 -18.05
N LYS A 6 -3.28 20.67 -17.16
CA LYS A 6 -4.47 20.03 -16.57
C LYS A 6 -5.31 20.99 -15.70
N ASP A 7 -4.68 22.01 -15.14
CA ASP A 7 -5.27 23.09 -14.34
C ASP A 7 -5.64 24.31 -15.20
N GLU A 8 -5.83 24.11 -16.52
CA GLU A 8 -6.18 25.13 -17.52
C GLU A 8 -5.15 26.26 -17.73
N ARG A 9 -4.02 26.22 -17.01
CA ARG A 9 -2.95 27.20 -17.17
C ARG A 9 -2.28 27.06 -18.54
N LEU A 10 -2.04 28.20 -19.17
CA LEU A 10 -1.31 28.30 -20.42
C LEU A 10 0.18 28.49 -20.16
N VAL A 11 1.00 27.58 -20.67
CA VAL A 11 2.46 27.62 -20.52
C VAL A 11 3.10 27.55 -21.90
N ASP A 12 4.16 28.33 -22.12
CA ASP A 12 4.90 28.24 -23.39
C ASP A 12 5.51 26.86 -23.58
N TYR A 13 5.54 26.42 -24.84
CA TYR A 13 6.20 25.17 -25.20
C TYR A 13 7.69 25.27 -24.92
N ASP A 14 8.19 24.21 -24.29
CA ASP A 14 9.56 24.10 -23.83
C ASP A 14 10.00 22.63 -23.97
N PHE A 15 10.91 22.39 -24.91
CA PHE A 15 11.39 21.04 -25.22
C PHE A 15 12.25 20.46 -24.09
N GLU A 16 12.89 21.29 -23.26
CA GLU A 16 13.68 20.83 -22.11
C GLU A 16 12.82 20.04 -21.11
N LYS A 17 11.53 20.38 -20.98
CA LYS A 17 10.59 19.61 -20.16
C LYS A 17 10.32 18.22 -20.70
N ILE A 18 10.35 18.04 -22.02
CA ILE A 18 10.24 16.74 -22.68
C ILE A 18 11.52 15.95 -22.45
N ILE A 19 12.70 16.57 -22.61
CA ILE A 19 14.00 15.96 -22.31
C ILE A 19 14.03 15.43 -20.88
N ALA A 20 13.64 16.25 -19.90
CA ALA A 20 13.62 15.85 -18.50
C ALA A 20 12.66 14.66 -18.22
N ALA A 21 11.49 14.63 -18.87
CA ALA A 21 10.52 13.56 -18.69
C ALA A 21 10.96 12.25 -19.37
N VAL A 22 11.49 12.33 -20.58
CA VAL A 22 11.99 11.17 -21.34
C VAL A 22 13.25 10.62 -20.68
N THR A 23 14.17 11.47 -20.21
CA THR A 23 15.39 11.05 -19.50
C THR A 23 15.06 10.21 -18.25
N LYS A 24 14.05 10.60 -17.47
CA LYS A 24 13.58 9.80 -16.32
C LYS A 24 13.09 8.41 -16.74
N SER A 25 12.44 8.31 -17.90
CA SER A 25 11.95 7.03 -18.44
C SER A 25 13.10 6.19 -19.00
N ALA A 26 14.04 6.82 -19.71
CA ALA A 26 15.23 6.17 -20.26
C ALA A 26 16.13 5.58 -19.16
N ASN A 27 16.33 6.32 -18.06
CA ASN A 27 17.09 5.85 -16.90
C ASN A 27 16.47 4.59 -16.25
N ARG A 28 15.13 4.44 -16.24
CA ARG A 28 14.46 3.26 -15.66
C ARG A 28 14.70 1.99 -16.46
N VAL A 29 14.94 2.12 -17.75
CA VAL A 29 15.26 1.00 -18.65
C VAL A 29 16.75 0.93 -18.97
N ASN A 30 17.59 1.69 -18.25
CA ASN A 30 19.04 1.76 -18.45
C ASN A 30 19.48 2.11 -19.89
N VAL A 31 18.71 2.98 -20.57
CA VAL A 31 19.02 3.47 -21.91
C VAL A 31 19.54 4.91 -21.81
N LYS A 32 20.64 5.20 -22.51
CA LYS A 32 21.11 6.58 -22.76
C LYS A 32 20.79 6.96 -24.20
N LEU A 33 19.98 7.99 -24.38
CA LEU A 33 19.67 8.55 -25.69
C LEU A 33 20.82 9.44 -26.17
N THR A 34 21.16 9.33 -27.46
CA THR A 34 22.20 10.13 -28.11
C THR A 34 21.68 11.51 -28.51
N GLU A 35 22.57 12.43 -28.89
CA GLU A 35 22.15 13.74 -29.43
C GLU A 35 21.29 13.60 -30.70
N ASP A 36 21.58 12.62 -31.56
CA ASP A 36 20.79 12.36 -32.76
C ASP A 36 19.38 11.83 -32.42
N ASP A 37 19.26 11.04 -31.36
CA ASP A 37 17.95 10.58 -30.87
C ASP A 37 17.11 11.78 -30.38
N TRP A 38 17.72 12.71 -29.65
CA TRP A 38 17.04 13.92 -29.20
C TRP A 38 16.60 14.82 -30.36
N ARG A 39 17.46 14.97 -31.39
CA ARG A 39 17.10 15.70 -32.62
C ARG A 39 15.93 15.05 -33.34
N LYS A 40 15.90 13.72 -33.45
CA LYS A 40 14.77 12.99 -34.06
C LYS A 40 13.49 13.20 -33.25
N ILE A 41 13.55 13.06 -31.92
CA ILE A 41 12.39 13.27 -31.04
C ILE A 41 11.85 14.69 -31.21
N GLN A 42 12.73 15.70 -31.20
CA GLN A 42 12.35 17.10 -31.36
C GLN A 42 11.66 17.33 -32.71
N ASN A 43 12.27 16.85 -33.80
CA ASN A 43 11.71 17.02 -35.14
C ASN A 43 10.33 16.39 -35.27
N ILE A 44 10.12 15.17 -34.77
CA ILE A 44 8.82 14.48 -34.84
C ILE A 44 7.76 15.22 -34.02
N VAL A 45 8.10 15.63 -32.79
CA VAL A 45 7.18 16.36 -31.91
C VAL A 45 6.80 17.71 -32.53
N GLU A 46 7.77 18.49 -33.01
CA GLU A 46 7.52 19.79 -33.65
C GLU A 46 6.74 19.67 -34.96
N THR A 47 6.96 18.59 -35.72
CA THR A 47 6.18 18.30 -36.94
C THR A 47 4.74 17.98 -36.60
N SER A 48 4.51 17.09 -35.63
CA SER A 48 3.16 16.71 -35.15
C SER A 48 2.40 17.93 -34.59
N ILE A 49 3.13 18.85 -33.97
CA ILE A 49 2.61 20.13 -33.49
C ILE A 49 2.16 21.01 -34.66
N LYS A 50 3.01 21.21 -35.67
CA LYS A 50 2.73 22.05 -36.84
C LYS A 50 1.54 21.50 -37.64
N GLU A 51 1.51 20.20 -37.85
CA GLU A 51 0.42 19.50 -38.55
C GLU A 51 -0.92 19.63 -37.83
N SER A 52 -0.92 19.77 -36.50
CA SER A 52 -2.15 19.94 -35.74
C SER A 52 -2.85 21.28 -35.96
N GLY A 53 -2.16 22.27 -36.57
CA GLY A 53 -2.71 23.60 -36.90
C GLY A 53 -3.22 24.41 -35.71
N SER A 54 -2.99 23.96 -34.47
CA SER A 54 -3.59 24.51 -33.26
C SER A 54 -2.57 25.38 -32.52
N GLU A 55 -2.94 26.62 -32.21
CA GLU A 55 -2.09 27.53 -31.42
C GLU A 55 -1.97 27.09 -29.94
N TYR A 56 -2.98 26.33 -29.49
CA TYR A 56 -3.11 25.78 -28.15
C TYR A 56 -3.18 24.25 -28.19
N ILE A 57 -2.28 23.58 -27.47
CA ILE A 57 -2.22 22.11 -27.44
C ILE A 57 -2.44 21.62 -26.01
N PRO A 58 -3.47 20.79 -25.75
CA PRO A 58 -3.62 20.14 -24.45
C PRO A 58 -2.42 19.25 -24.11
N VAL A 59 -1.98 19.27 -22.85
CA VAL A 59 -0.85 18.44 -22.38
C VAL A 59 -1.06 16.95 -22.66
N ALA A 60 -2.32 16.48 -22.64
CA ALA A 60 -2.65 15.10 -22.99
C ALA A 60 -2.30 14.75 -24.46
N LYS A 61 -2.50 15.69 -25.39
CA LYS A 61 -2.15 15.54 -26.80
C LYS A 61 -0.64 15.64 -27.02
N MET A 62 0.04 16.50 -26.25
CA MET A 62 1.51 16.57 -26.25
C MET A 62 2.15 15.24 -25.86
N HIS A 63 1.61 14.54 -24.85
CA HIS A 63 2.10 13.20 -24.48
C HIS A 63 1.96 12.20 -25.64
N VAL A 64 0.88 12.25 -26.42
CA VAL A 64 0.71 11.39 -27.60
C VAL A 64 1.79 11.65 -28.65
N TYR A 65 2.15 12.91 -28.90
CA TYR A 65 3.23 13.24 -29.83
C TYR A 65 4.59 12.75 -29.34
N VAL A 66 4.87 12.86 -28.04
CA VAL A 66 6.10 12.32 -27.44
C VAL A 66 6.13 10.79 -27.53
N GLU A 67 5.00 10.11 -27.30
CA GLU A 67 4.89 8.65 -27.44
C GLU A 67 5.15 8.21 -28.89
N LEU A 68 4.55 8.87 -29.88
CA LEU A 68 4.79 8.62 -31.31
C LEU A 68 6.26 8.82 -31.70
N ALA A 69 6.90 9.87 -31.18
CA ALA A 69 8.31 10.13 -31.42
C ALA A 69 9.21 9.04 -30.80
N LEU A 70 8.90 8.61 -29.58
CA LEU A 70 9.67 7.56 -28.90
C LEU A 70 9.49 6.19 -29.57
N ASP A 71 8.32 5.88 -30.13
CA ASP A 71 8.08 4.64 -30.88
C ASP A 71 9.00 4.49 -32.09
N GLN A 72 9.39 5.61 -32.72
CA GLN A 72 10.30 5.63 -33.86
C GLN A 72 11.79 5.63 -33.46
N VAL A 73 12.11 5.96 -32.21
CA VAL A 73 13.49 6.13 -31.74
C VAL A 73 13.91 4.95 -30.86
N ASN A 74 13.15 4.66 -29.80
CA ASN A 74 13.45 3.57 -28.89
C ASN A 74 12.18 3.05 -28.21
N ASN A 75 11.72 1.86 -28.65
CA ASN A 75 10.50 1.23 -28.15
C ASN A 75 10.55 0.89 -26.65
N ALA A 76 11.74 0.61 -26.08
CA ALA A 76 11.87 0.34 -24.65
C ALA A 76 11.62 1.61 -23.82
N VAL A 77 12.15 2.75 -24.25
CA VAL A 77 11.90 4.06 -23.62
C VAL A 77 10.43 4.48 -23.82
N ALA A 78 9.87 4.24 -25.01
CA ALA A 78 8.46 4.52 -25.32
C ALA A 78 7.52 3.75 -24.38
N LYS A 79 7.76 2.44 -24.21
CA LYS A 79 7.02 1.60 -23.26
C LYS A 79 7.15 2.13 -21.83
N SER A 80 8.37 2.43 -21.37
CA SER A 80 8.59 2.97 -20.01
C SER A 80 7.87 4.31 -19.78
N TYR A 81 7.84 5.17 -20.79
CA TYR A 81 7.13 6.45 -20.74
C TYR A 81 5.62 6.25 -20.63
N ARG A 82 5.04 5.36 -21.46
CA ARG A 82 3.61 4.97 -21.41
C ARG A 82 3.25 4.34 -20.07
N ASP A 83 4.04 3.38 -19.60
CA ASP A 83 3.82 2.67 -18.34
C ASP A 83 3.82 3.63 -17.15
N TYR A 84 4.72 4.62 -17.13
CA TYR A 84 4.72 5.63 -16.06
C TYR A 84 3.52 6.56 -16.08
N ARG A 85 3.09 6.97 -17.28
CA ARG A 85 1.90 7.81 -17.45
C ARG A 85 0.65 7.06 -16.99
N ASN A 86 0.48 5.83 -17.45
CA ASN A 86 -0.59 4.93 -17.05
C ASN A 86 -0.55 4.68 -15.55
N TYR A 87 0.61 4.36 -14.99
CA TYR A 87 0.80 4.19 -13.54
C TYR A 87 0.28 5.39 -12.75
N LYS A 88 0.61 6.62 -13.16
CA LYS A 88 0.14 7.83 -12.48
C LYS A 88 -1.37 8.01 -12.61
N GLN A 89 -1.95 7.76 -13.78
CA GLN A 89 -3.39 7.84 -13.98
C GLN A 89 -4.14 6.77 -13.17
N ASP A 90 -3.64 5.54 -13.20
CA ASP A 90 -4.20 4.40 -12.46
C ASP A 90 -4.07 4.59 -10.95
N PHE A 91 -2.96 5.18 -10.48
CA PHE A 91 -2.78 5.47 -9.06
C PHE A 91 -3.75 6.57 -8.59
N VAL A 92 -3.93 7.63 -9.38
CA VAL A 92 -4.93 8.67 -9.07
C VAL A 92 -6.34 8.06 -9.04
N ARG A 93 -6.68 7.24 -10.04
CA ARG A 93 -7.97 6.55 -10.06
C ARG A 93 -8.17 5.62 -8.85
N MET A 94 -7.15 4.86 -8.49
CA MET A 94 -7.15 3.99 -7.31
C MET A 94 -7.37 4.81 -6.02
N MET A 95 -6.74 5.99 -5.91
CA MET A 95 -6.95 6.90 -4.79
C MET A 95 -8.37 7.46 -4.77
N ASP A 96 -8.91 7.89 -5.91
CA ASP A 96 -10.29 8.38 -6.00
C ASP A 96 -11.31 7.30 -5.62
N GLU A 97 -11.11 6.06 -6.07
CA GLU A 97 -11.93 4.90 -5.70
C GLU A 97 -11.82 4.58 -4.21
N THR A 98 -10.61 4.69 -3.64
CA THR A 98 -10.38 4.52 -2.21
C THR A 98 -11.14 5.59 -1.42
N ILE A 99 -11.02 6.87 -1.79
CA ILE A 99 -11.71 7.98 -1.11
C ILE A 99 -13.23 7.77 -1.15
N LYS A 100 -13.80 7.43 -2.31
CA LYS A 100 -15.23 7.13 -2.43
C LYS A 100 -15.65 5.97 -1.52
N THR A 101 -14.85 4.91 -1.47
CA THR A 101 -15.11 3.76 -0.60
C THR A 101 -15.08 4.18 0.87
N VAL A 102 -14.09 4.98 1.27
CA VAL A 102 -13.97 5.48 2.65
C VAL A 102 -15.13 6.37 3.03
N ASP A 103 -15.53 7.30 2.16
CA ASP A 103 -16.70 8.13 2.37
C ASP A 103 -17.95 7.25 2.54
N GLN A 104 -18.16 6.28 1.64
CA GLN A 104 -19.28 5.33 1.76
C GLN A 104 -19.26 4.55 3.07
N LEU A 105 -18.11 4.03 3.52
CA LEU A 105 -17.97 3.29 4.77
C LEU A 105 -18.14 4.16 6.02
N ASN A 106 -17.78 5.44 5.94
CA ASN A 106 -18.02 6.38 7.03
C ASN A 106 -19.50 6.74 7.16
N PHE A 107 -20.25 6.77 6.05
CA PHE A 107 -21.69 7.04 6.03
C PHE A 107 -22.56 5.79 6.22
N LEU A 108 -22.12 4.63 5.74
CA LEU A 108 -22.80 3.34 5.84
C LEU A 108 -21.97 2.43 6.74
N ALA A 109 -22.52 2.04 7.89
CA ALA A 109 -21.84 1.12 8.79
C ALA A 109 -21.43 -0.17 8.05
N ASP A 110 -20.13 -0.37 7.85
CA ASP A 110 -19.59 -1.59 7.23
C ASP A 110 -19.98 -2.81 8.06
N ARG A 111 -20.51 -3.84 7.39
CA ARG A 111 -20.94 -5.11 7.99
C ARG A 111 -20.02 -6.28 7.62
N SER A 112 -18.94 -6.03 6.88
CA SER A 112 -17.99 -7.08 6.46
C SER A 112 -17.26 -7.73 7.63
N ASN A 113 -17.09 -7.02 8.75
CA ASN A 113 -16.54 -7.53 9.99
C ASN A 113 -17.49 -7.21 11.16
N ALA A 114 -18.15 -8.24 11.68
CA ALA A 114 -19.13 -8.11 12.76
C ALA A 114 -18.55 -7.54 14.08
N ASN A 115 -17.23 -7.57 14.26
CA ASN A 115 -16.55 -7.08 15.45
C ASN A 115 -16.16 -5.59 15.36
N THR A 116 -16.48 -4.92 14.25
CA THR A 116 -15.92 -3.60 13.91
C THR A 116 -17.02 -2.53 13.83
N THR A 117 -17.22 -1.76 14.90
CA THR A 117 -18.24 -0.70 14.94
C THR A 117 -17.75 0.57 14.23
N SER A 118 -18.31 0.89 13.06
CA SER A 118 -17.91 2.04 12.21
C SER A 118 -18.06 3.44 12.85
N ALA A 119 -18.70 3.55 14.02
CA ALA A 119 -18.88 4.82 14.74
C ALA A 119 -17.64 5.26 15.55
N LEU A 120 -16.69 4.36 15.81
CA LEU A 120 -15.47 4.69 16.55
C LEU A 120 -14.40 5.27 15.63
N VAL A 121 -13.71 6.33 16.08
CA VAL A 121 -12.63 6.97 15.31
C VAL A 121 -11.49 5.99 15.01
N SER A 122 -11.16 5.10 15.95
CA SER A 122 -10.19 4.02 15.74
C SER A 122 -10.61 3.11 14.57
N THR A 123 -11.89 2.76 14.51
CA THR A 123 -12.45 1.95 13.44
C THR A 123 -12.43 2.66 12.10
N GLN A 124 -12.79 3.95 12.03
CA GLN A 124 -12.75 4.72 10.79
C GLN A 124 -11.34 4.79 10.19
N ARG A 125 -10.32 4.96 11.04
CA ARG A 125 -8.91 4.92 10.61
C ARG A 125 -8.55 3.56 10.02
N THR A 126 -8.96 2.47 10.67
CA THR A 126 -8.73 1.10 10.18
C THR A 126 -9.47 0.84 8.88
N LEU A 127 -10.73 1.25 8.73
CA LEU A 127 -11.50 1.11 7.49
C LEU A 127 -10.87 1.87 6.33
N THR A 128 -10.38 3.08 6.60
CA THR A 128 -9.65 3.91 5.63
C THR A 128 -8.40 3.20 5.13
N TYR A 129 -7.60 2.70 6.08
CA TYR A 129 -6.40 1.93 5.77
C TYR A 129 -6.74 0.66 4.98
N ASN A 130 -7.77 -0.07 5.40
CA ASN A 130 -8.15 -1.34 4.77
C ASN A 130 -8.63 -1.15 3.33
N ALA A 131 -9.41 -0.10 3.05
CA ALA A 131 -9.84 0.24 1.70
C ALA A 131 -8.64 0.48 0.77
N PHE A 132 -7.67 1.28 1.23
CA PHE A 132 -6.45 1.54 0.49
C PHE A 132 -5.63 0.27 0.26
N SER A 133 -5.35 -0.49 1.33
CA SER A 133 -4.51 -1.69 1.26
C SER A 133 -5.12 -2.79 0.41
N LYS A 134 -6.45 -2.94 0.41
CA LYS A 134 -7.15 -3.85 -0.50
C LYS A 134 -6.88 -3.51 -1.97
N GLN A 135 -6.97 -2.23 -2.33
CA GLN A 135 -6.70 -1.79 -3.70
C GLN A 135 -5.23 -1.97 -4.06
N LEU A 136 -4.33 -1.66 -3.14
CA LEU A 136 -2.90 -1.85 -3.33
C LEU A 136 -2.54 -3.32 -3.55
N TYR A 137 -3.13 -4.24 -2.76
CA TYR A 137 -2.92 -5.67 -2.92
C TYR A 137 -3.40 -6.16 -4.29
N ARG A 138 -4.64 -5.80 -4.67
CA ARG A 138 -5.23 -6.14 -5.97
C ARG A 138 -4.36 -5.68 -7.14
N LYS A 139 -3.81 -4.47 -7.06
CA LYS A 139 -2.97 -3.90 -8.14
C LYS A 139 -1.57 -4.52 -8.21
N THR A 140 -1.00 -4.89 -7.06
CA THR A 140 0.41 -5.27 -6.98
C THR A 140 0.62 -6.77 -7.15
N PHE A 141 -0.31 -7.59 -6.66
CA PHE A 141 -0.11 -9.04 -6.56
C PHE A 141 -1.03 -9.86 -7.45
N LEU A 142 -2.19 -9.33 -7.83
CA LEU A 142 -3.18 -10.11 -8.58
C LEU A 142 -3.09 -9.85 -10.08
N ASN A 143 -3.22 -10.93 -10.85
CA ASN A 143 -3.34 -10.87 -12.29
C ASN A 143 -4.81 -10.67 -12.73
N LYS A 144 -5.03 -10.49 -14.03
CA LYS A 144 -6.37 -10.20 -14.58
C LYS A 144 -7.37 -11.33 -14.36
N GLU A 145 -6.94 -12.59 -14.41
CA GLU A 145 -7.80 -13.76 -14.23
C GLU A 145 -8.20 -13.91 -12.76
N GLU A 146 -7.26 -13.70 -11.83
CA GLU A 146 -7.50 -13.71 -10.39
C GLU A 146 -8.46 -12.57 -9.97
N LEU A 147 -8.29 -11.38 -10.55
CA LEU A 147 -9.18 -10.26 -10.31
C LEU A 147 -10.61 -10.56 -10.78
N ALA A 148 -10.77 -11.11 -12.00
CA ALA A 148 -12.08 -11.51 -12.51
C ALA A 148 -12.72 -12.58 -11.62
N ALA A 149 -11.96 -13.60 -11.21
CA ALA A 149 -12.46 -14.65 -10.32
C ALA A 149 -12.93 -14.11 -8.95
N ILE A 150 -12.27 -13.09 -8.40
CA ILE A 150 -12.70 -12.46 -7.15
C ILE A 150 -13.97 -11.61 -7.37
N ASP A 151 -14.03 -10.87 -8.47
CA ASP A 151 -15.16 -9.98 -8.76
C ASP A 151 -16.43 -10.76 -9.11
N ASP A 152 -16.29 -11.92 -9.76
CA ASP A 152 -17.37 -12.87 -10.05
C ASP A 152 -17.76 -13.72 -8.81
N GLY A 153 -17.03 -13.59 -7.71
CA GLY A 153 -17.27 -14.34 -6.47
C GLY A 153 -16.82 -15.81 -6.52
N PHE A 154 -16.06 -16.22 -7.53
CA PHE A 154 -15.46 -17.56 -7.62
C PHE A 154 -14.35 -17.76 -6.58
N LEU A 155 -13.61 -16.71 -6.24
CA LEU A 155 -12.58 -16.72 -5.19
C LEU A 155 -12.86 -15.64 -4.14
N TYR A 156 -12.58 -15.97 -2.88
CA TYR A 156 -12.59 -15.03 -1.77
C TYR A 156 -11.25 -15.04 -1.05
N ILE A 157 -10.49 -13.96 -1.17
CA ILE A 157 -9.24 -13.78 -0.44
C ILE A 157 -9.55 -13.18 0.92
N HIS A 158 -9.47 -14.01 1.96
CA HIS A 158 -9.63 -13.58 3.35
C HIS A 158 -8.63 -12.49 3.72
N ASP A 159 -9.15 -11.44 4.39
CA ASP A 159 -8.40 -10.35 4.98
C ASP A 159 -7.41 -9.67 4.03
N ILE A 160 -7.76 -9.59 2.74
CA ILE A 160 -6.92 -9.03 1.65
C ILE A 160 -6.32 -7.66 1.98
N SER A 161 -7.03 -6.83 2.76
CA SER A 161 -6.58 -5.52 3.22
C SER A 161 -5.40 -5.57 4.18
N SER A 162 -5.20 -6.68 4.89
CA SER A 162 -4.23 -6.80 5.98
C SER A 162 -3.02 -7.67 5.59
N ARG A 163 -3.13 -8.44 4.50
CA ARG A 163 -2.09 -9.37 4.00
C ARG A 163 -0.78 -8.69 3.59
N LEU A 164 -0.80 -7.38 3.31
CA LEU A 164 0.41 -6.63 2.95
C LEU A 164 1.33 -6.37 4.14
N LEU A 165 0.79 -6.39 5.36
CA LEU A 165 1.54 -5.99 6.55
C LEU A 165 2.05 -7.16 7.38
N THR A 166 1.23 -8.20 7.53
CA THR A 166 1.45 -9.20 8.57
C THR A 166 0.82 -10.55 8.23
N TYR A 167 0.77 -11.45 9.22
CA TYR A 167 0.21 -12.79 9.16
C TYR A 167 -1.16 -12.88 9.85
N ASN A 168 -1.80 -14.04 9.72
CA ASN A 168 -3.17 -14.27 10.16
C ASN A 168 -3.27 -14.58 11.65
N CYS A 169 -3.09 -15.84 12.02
CA CYS A 169 -3.26 -16.33 13.38
C CYS A 169 -1.96 -16.95 13.90
N CYS A 170 -1.84 -17.06 15.22
CA CYS A 170 -0.78 -17.85 15.84
C CYS A 170 -1.25 -18.54 17.13
N LEU A 171 -0.55 -19.63 17.46
CA LEU A 171 -0.47 -20.15 18.83
C LEU A 171 0.77 -19.53 19.44
N PHE A 172 0.58 -18.60 20.38
CA PHE A 172 1.68 -17.82 20.93
C PHE A 172 2.31 -18.53 22.12
N ASP A 173 3.62 -18.73 22.07
CA ASP A 173 4.39 -19.39 23.14
C ASP A 173 4.63 -18.44 24.31
N MET A 174 3.56 -18.13 25.03
CA MET A 174 3.54 -17.19 26.15
C MET A 174 4.41 -17.68 27.32
N GLY A 175 4.40 -18.99 27.59
CA GLY A 175 5.22 -19.58 28.65
C GLY A 175 6.71 -19.30 28.44
N ARG A 176 7.20 -19.47 27.21
CA ARG A 176 8.59 -19.16 26.86
C ARG A 176 8.91 -17.67 26.96
N VAL A 177 7.97 -16.80 26.57
CA VAL A 177 8.17 -15.35 26.66
C VAL A 177 8.32 -14.90 28.12
N LEU A 178 7.52 -15.46 29.03
CA LEU A 178 7.57 -15.08 30.44
C LEU A 178 8.80 -15.67 31.16
N ALA A 179 9.23 -16.88 30.81
CA ALA A 179 10.34 -17.58 31.45
C ALA A 179 11.67 -16.86 31.20
N GLY A 180 12.39 -16.49 32.27
CA GLY A 180 13.65 -15.74 32.19
C GLY A 180 13.48 -14.25 31.85
N GLY A 181 12.26 -13.79 31.59
CA GLY A 181 12.00 -12.42 31.13
C GLY A 181 12.26 -12.23 29.64
N PHE A 182 11.91 -11.05 29.13
CA PHE A 182 12.01 -10.71 27.71
C PHE A 182 12.31 -9.21 27.52
N GLU A 183 12.66 -8.81 26.31
CA GLU A 183 12.82 -7.40 25.95
C GLU A 183 11.73 -6.99 24.97
N TRP A 184 11.12 -5.83 25.20
CA TRP A 184 10.13 -5.26 24.31
C TRP A 184 10.32 -3.74 24.21
N GLU A 185 10.46 -3.22 22.99
CA GLU A 185 10.71 -1.79 22.71
C GLU A 185 11.96 -1.23 23.43
N ASN A 186 13.00 -2.06 23.57
CA ASN A 186 14.22 -1.76 24.32
C ASN A 186 14.03 -1.63 25.83
N ILE A 187 12.90 -2.14 26.36
CA ILE A 187 12.62 -2.24 27.79
C ILE A 187 12.72 -3.71 28.19
N GLY A 188 13.56 -3.99 29.19
CA GLY A 188 13.69 -5.33 29.77
C GLY A 188 12.58 -5.60 30.78
N TYR A 189 11.85 -6.70 30.57
CA TYR A 189 10.84 -7.24 31.47
C TYR A 189 11.42 -8.46 32.19
N ASN A 190 11.31 -8.47 33.52
CA ASN A 190 11.74 -9.60 34.31
C ASN A 190 10.67 -10.69 34.32
N GLU A 191 11.09 -11.94 34.56
CA GLU A 191 10.15 -13.04 34.80
C GLU A 191 9.20 -12.70 35.96
N PRO A 192 7.88 -12.93 35.82
CA PRO A 192 6.92 -12.70 36.89
C PRO A 192 7.24 -13.51 38.16
N LYS A 193 7.07 -12.85 39.31
CA LYS A 193 7.31 -13.46 40.63
C LYS A 193 6.05 -14.03 41.27
N ASP A 194 4.88 -13.67 40.75
CA ASP A 194 3.58 -14.05 41.30
C ASP A 194 2.53 -14.12 40.17
N VAL A 195 1.43 -14.83 40.44
CA VAL A 195 0.36 -15.09 39.47
C VAL A 195 -0.35 -13.81 39.01
N ARG A 196 -0.47 -12.80 39.87
CA ARG A 196 -1.13 -11.53 39.52
C ARG A 196 -0.30 -10.78 38.49
N THR A 197 1.01 -10.67 38.73
CA THR A 197 1.97 -10.06 37.81
C THR A 197 2.02 -10.81 36.49
N ALA A 198 1.99 -12.16 36.52
CA ALA A 198 1.92 -12.98 35.31
C ALA A 198 0.64 -12.69 34.51
N CYS A 199 -0.54 -12.68 35.14
CA CYS A 199 -1.81 -12.38 34.47
C CYS A 199 -1.82 -10.97 33.84
N ASN A 200 -1.31 -9.96 34.55
CA ASN A 200 -1.23 -8.61 34.02
C ASN A 200 -0.34 -8.56 32.77
N LEU A 201 0.84 -9.17 32.82
CA LEU A 201 1.78 -9.17 31.70
C LEU A 201 1.25 -9.94 30.49
N ILE A 202 0.60 -11.08 30.72
CA ILE A 202 -0.10 -11.85 29.67
C ILE A 202 -1.18 -11.00 29.01
N SER A 203 -1.96 -10.24 29.77
CA SER A 203 -3.01 -9.36 29.24
C SER A 203 -2.41 -8.28 28.33
N ASP A 204 -1.36 -7.60 28.78
CA ASP A 204 -0.70 -6.53 28.00
C ASP A 204 -0.07 -7.08 26.72
N LEU A 205 0.65 -8.20 26.82
CA LEU A 205 1.23 -8.88 25.67
C LEU A 205 0.15 -9.34 24.69
N THR A 206 -0.93 -9.93 25.20
CA THR A 206 -2.03 -10.40 24.35
C THR A 206 -2.64 -9.25 23.55
N LEU A 207 -2.92 -8.10 24.19
CA LEU A 207 -3.50 -6.94 23.50
C LEU A 207 -2.59 -6.43 22.38
N ASN A 208 -1.29 -6.35 22.64
CA ASN A 208 -0.32 -5.78 21.70
C ASN A 208 0.08 -6.76 20.61
N CYS A 209 0.38 -8.02 20.94
CA CYS A 209 0.71 -9.03 19.94
C CYS A 209 -0.51 -9.36 19.05
N ALA A 210 -1.72 -9.40 19.61
CA ALA A 210 -2.93 -9.59 18.79
C ALA A 210 -3.15 -8.45 17.80
N SER A 211 -2.75 -7.21 18.12
CA SER A 211 -2.86 -6.07 17.21
C SER A 211 -1.74 -6.01 16.15
N MET A 212 -0.74 -6.89 16.24
CA MET A 212 0.28 -7.07 15.19
C MET A 212 -0.13 -8.09 14.12
N GLN A 213 -1.30 -8.72 14.25
CA GLN A 213 -1.85 -9.69 13.29
C GLN A 213 -3.32 -9.35 12.98
N TYR A 214 -3.90 -9.97 11.95
CA TYR A 214 -5.31 -9.73 11.57
C TYR A 214 -6.27 -10.88 11.88
N GLY A 215 -5.75 -11.97 12.44
CA GLY A 215 -6.54 -13.13 12.84
C GLY A 215 -6.53 -13.39 14.34
N GLY A 216 -6.96 -14.60 14.70
CA GLY A 216 -7.05 -15.07 16.08
C GLY A 216 -5.68 -15.21 16.76
N PHE A 217 -5.55 -14.63 17.95
CA PHE A 217 -4.40 -14.79 18.83
C PHE A 217 -4.77 -15.77 19.93
N THR A 218 -4.07 -16.89 20.01
CA THR A 218 -4.35 -17.93 21.01
C THR A 218 -3.16 -18.09 21.94
N VAL A 219 -3.43 -18.04 23.24
CA VAL A 219 -2.51 -18.48 24.28
C VAL A 219 -2.93 -19.90 24.70
N PRO A 220 -2.30 -20.95 24.16
CA PRO A 220 -2.64 -22.32 24.52
C PRO A 220 -2.20 -22.62 25.95
N GLU A 221 -2.87 -23.57 26.62
CA GLU A 221 -2.41 -24.14 27.91
C GLU A 221 -2.17 -23.09 29.01
N ILE A 222 -3.06 -22.10 29.09
CA ILE A 222 -2.95 -20.98 30.04
C ILE A 222 -2.85 -21.42 31.50
N ASP A 223 -3.49 -22.53 31.85
CA ASP A 223 -3.41 -23.17 33.16
C ASP A 223 -1.99 -23.67 33.47
N SER A 224 -1.36 -24.34 32.51
CA SER A 224 0.01 -24.84 32.61
C SER A 224 1.03 -23.71 32.67
N ILE A 225 0.80 -22.64 31.89
CA ILE A 225 1.63 -21.42 31.91
C ILE A 225 1.55 -20.73 33.27
N LEU A 226 0.36 -20.65 33.88
CA LEU A 226 0.15 -19.94 35.15
C LEU A 226 0.53 -20.77 36.39
N ALA A 227 0.54 -22.10 36.30
CA ALA A 227 0.85 -23.01 37.40
C ALA A 227 2.13 -22.65 38.20
N PRO A 228 3.31 -22.41 37.58
CA PRO A 228 4.52 -22.06 38.34
C PRO A 228 4.38 -20.74 39.09
N TYR A 229 3.64 -19.77 38.54
CA TYR A 229 3.42 -18.47 39.18
C TYR A 229 2.39 -18.54 40.30
N ALA A 230 1.38 -19.42 40.18
CA ALA A 230 0.45 -19.72 41.25
C ALA A 230 1.15 -20.38 42.46
N GLU A 231 2.06 -21.31 42.20
CA GLU A 231 2.87 -21.93 43.25
C GLU A 231 3.78 -20.91 43.95
N LYS A 232 4.44 -20.02 43.19
CA LYS A 232 5.24 -18.91 43.75
C LYS A 232 4.39 -18.00 44.65
N SER A 233 3.18 -17.64 44.21
CA SER A 233 2.24 -16.86 45.02
C SER A 233 1.84 -17.58 46.31
N TYR A 234 1.49 -18.87 46.22
CA TYR A 234 1.11 -19.66 47.40
C TYR A 234 2.23 -19.70 48.44
N LYS A 235 3.47 -19.99 48.02
CA LYS A 235 4.64 -19.98 48.90
C LYS A 235 4.85 -18.61 49.55
N SER A 236 4.75 -17.53 48.78
CA SER A 236 4.90 -16.17 49.29
C SER A 236 3.81 -15.75 50.28
N TYR A 237 2.63 -16.37 50.29
CA TYR A 237 1.57 -16.09 51.26
C TYR A 237 1.68 -16.92 52.55
N LEU A 238 2.50 -17.97 52.55
CA LEU A 238 2.75 -18.80 53.73
C LEU A 238 3.92 -18.27 54.58
N GLU A 239 4.81 -17.47 53.98
CA GLU A 239 5.90 -16.75 54.64
C GLU A 239 5.39 -15.49 55.36
#